data_AF-A0A0Q8NE57-F1
#
_entry.id   AF-A0A0Q8NE57-F1
#
_cell.length_a   1.000
_cell.length_b   1.000
_cell.length_c   1.000
_cell.angle_alpha   90.00
_cell.angle_beta   90.00
_cell.angle_gamma   90.00
#
_symmetry.space_group_name_H-M   'P 1'
#
loop_
_entity.id
_entity.type
_entity.pdbx_description
1 polymer ?
#
loop_
_entity_poly.entity_id
_entity_poly.type
_entity_poly.pdbx_seq_one_letter_code
_entity_poly.pdbx_strand_id
1 'polypeptide(L)'
;MGISFPNEARSFDDRNRCVRFTGYDGMFEIKFYLATEVLAREKSHRNASEADYLTALDALRPRILEAATSTYFKVRSSAITLDLAHFR
;
A
#
# COMPACT_ATOMS: atom_id res chain seq x y z
N MET A 1 -6.40 -12.19 14.55
CA MET A 1 -7.32 -11.19 13.99
C MET A 1 -6.54 -10.42 12.96
N GLY A 2 -6.81 -10.69 11.68
CA GLY A 2 -6.04 -10.18 10.57
C GLY A 2 -7.00 -9.53 9.59
N ILE A 3 -6.57 -8.40 9.05
CA ILE A 3 -7.28 -7.75 7.96
C ILE A 3 -7.08 -8.65 6.73
N SER A 4 -8.17 -9.13 6.16
CA SER A 4 -8.12 -9.87 4.90
C SER A 4 -8.11 -8.88 3.75
N PHE A 5 -7.19 -9.07 2.80
CA PHE A 5 -7.06 -8.22 1.63
C PHE A 5 -7.49 -9.02 0.38
N PRO A 6 -8.80 -9.15 0.11
CA PRO A 6 -9.31 -9.97 -1.00
C PRO A 6 -9.02 -9.33 -2.36
N ASN A 7 -8.83 -8.01 -2.39
CA ASN A 7 -8.31 -7.29 -3.55
C ASN A 7 -6.91 -6.81 -3.21
N GLU A 8 -5.96 -7.72 -3.40
CA GLU A 8 -4.54 -7.50 -3.23
C GLU A 8 -4.10 -6.34 -4.14
N ALA A 9 -4.12 -5.09 -3.67
CA ALA A 9 -3.47 -3.94 -4.32
C ALA A 9 -3.61 -3.85 -5.85
N ARG A 10 -4.81 -4.13 -6.40
CA ARG A 10 -4.96 -4.30 -7.86
C ARG A 10 -5.15 -2.99 -8.64
N SER A 11 -5.37 -1.87 -7.94
CA SER A 11 -5.47 -0.55 -8.55
C SER A 11 -4.22 0.27 -8.23
N PHE A 12 -3.16 0.03 -9.01
CA PHE A 12 -2.10 1.01 -9.21
C PHE A 12 -2.64 2.11 -10.12
N ASP A 13 -2.73 3.32 -9.58
CA ASP A 13 -3.08 4.51 -10.35
C ASP A 13 -1.78 5.06 -10.96
N ASP A 14 -1.51 4.73 -12.23
CA ASP A 14 -0.32 5.23 -12.94
C ASP A 14 -0.31 6.76 -13.02
N ARG A 15 -1.48 7.37 -13.23
CA ARG A 15 -1.65 8.83 -13.38
C ARG A 15 -1.29 9.59 -12.11
N ASN A 16 -1.70 9.10 -10.94
CA ASN A 16 -1.41 9.72 -9.65
C ASN A 16 -0.22 9.07 -8.94
N ARG A 17 0.38 8.05 -9.54
CA ARG A 17 1.38 7.17 -8.93
C ARG A 17 0.98 6.86 -7.49
N CYS A 18 -0.18 6.22 -7.29
CA CYS A 18 -0.68 5.86 -5.97
C CYS A 18 -1.32 4.47 -6.02
N VAL A 19 -1.10 3.66 -4.99
CA VAL A 19 -1.73 2.34 -4.85
C VAL A 19 -2.89 2.47 -3.89
N ARG A 20 -4.08 2.05 -4.33
CA ARG A 20 -5.29 2.05 -3.50
C ARG A 20 -5.77 0.63 -3.31
N PHE A 21 -6.02 0.26 -2.07
CA PHE A 21 -6.52 -1.07 -1.74
C PHE A 21 -7.46 -1.03 -0.55
N THR A 22 -8.24 -2.10 -0.41
CA THR A 22 -9.21 -2.26 0.65
C THR A 22 -8.90 -3.53 1.43
N GLY A 23 -8.81 -3.38 2.74
CA GLY A 23 -8.76 -4.48 3.67
C GLY A 23 -10.11 -4.68 4.34
N TYR A 24 -10.41 -5.90 4.77
CA TYR A 24 -11.62 -6.24 5.50
C TYR A 24 -11.24 -6.83 6.86
N ASP A 25 -11.69 -6.20 7.93
CA ASP A 25 -11.62 -6.73 9.29
C ASP A 25 -13.00 -7.27 9.66
N GLY A 26 -13.31 -8.48 9.17
CA GLY A 26 -14.65 -9.06 9.24
C GLY A 26 -15.65 -8.35 8.33
N MET A 27 -16.58 -7.59 8.90
CA MET A 27 -17.59 -6.81 8.15
C MET A 27 -17.15 -5.36 7.85
N PHE A 28 -16.03 -4.92 8.42
CA PHE A 28 -15.57 -3.54 8.24
C PHE A 28 -14.64 -3.45 7.02
N GLU A 29 -15.04 -2.63 6.05
CA GLU A 29 -14.15 -2.23 4.96
C GLU A 29 -13.23 -1.10 5.44
N ILE A 30 -11.92 -1.30 5.29
CA ILE A 30 -10.88 -0.33 5.59
C ILE A 30 -10.19 0.06 4.28
N LYS A 31 -10.22 1.35 3.96
CA LYS A 31 -9.59 1.92 2.78
C LYS A 31 -8.16 2.31 3.09
N PHE A 32 -7.22 1.77 2.33
CA PHE A 32 -5.81 2.07 2.42
C PHE A 32 -5.34 2.83 1.18
N TYR A 33 -4.66 3.93 1.42
CA TYR A 33 -4.07 4.77 0.40
C TYR A 33 -2.56 4.75 0.57
N LEU A 34 -1.84 4.19 -0.40
CA LEU A 34 -0.39 4.15 -0.37
C LEU A 34 0.20 5.05 -1.44
N ALA A 35 1.00 6.03 -1.02
CA ALA A 35 1.76 6.87 -1.93
C ALA A 35 2.88 6.03 -2.58
N THR A 36 3.00 6.03 -3.91
CA THR A 36 4.10 5.30 -4.57
C THR A 36 5.46 5.95 -4.33
N GLU A 37 5.51 7.13 -3.72
CA GLU A 37 6.76 7.71 -3.22
C GLU A 37 7.48 6.72 -2.27
N VAL A 38 6.73 5.88 -1.55
CA VAL A 38 7.27 4.75 -0.76
C VAL A 38 8.04 3.77 -1.64
N LEU A 39 7.52 3.47 -2.83
CA LEU A 39 8.14 2.59 -3.81
C LEU A 39 9.33 3.28 -4.51
N ALA A 40 9.21 4.58 -4.78
CA ALA A 40 10.22 5.39 -5.45
C ALA A 40 11.47 5.65 -4.59
N ARG A 41 11.34 5.62 -3.25
CA ARG A 41 12.48 5.79 -2.35
C ARG A 41 13.47 4.60 -2.40
N GLU A 42 13.00 3.40 -2.75
CA GLU A 42 13.83 2.19 -2.87
C GLU A 42 14.49 2.06 -4.26
N LYS A 43 13.95 2.67 -5.31
CA LYS A 43 14.53 2.62 -6.66
C LYS A 43 14.71 4.01 -7.28
N SER A 44 15.98 4.39 -7.44
CA SER A 44 16.43 5.62 -8.11
C SER A 44 15.63 5.92 -9.38
N HIS A 45 14.89 7.03 -9.32
CA HIS A 45 13.86 7.45 -10.25
C HIS A 45 14.39 7.96 -11.60
N ARG A 46 15.07 7.12 -12.40
CA ARG A 46 15.51 7.59 -13.73
C ARG A 46 15.11 6.75 -14.93
N ASN A 47 14.70 5.49 -14.78
CA ASN A 47 14.30 4.64 -15.93
C ASN A 47 13.34 3.48 -15.55
N ALA A 48 12.57 3.59 -14.46
CA ALA A 48 11.64 2.51 -14.10
C ALA A 48 10.41 2.54 -15.02
N SER A 49 10.26 1.50 -15.85
CA SER A 49 9.04 1.26 -16.63
C SER A 49 7.89 0.78 -15.73
N GLU A 50 6.64 0.86 -16.19
CA GLU A 50 5.45 0.38 -15.47
C GLU A 50 5.63 -1.05 -14.91
N ALA A 51 6.25 -1.93 -15.69
CA ALA A 51 6.59 -3.29 -15.26
C ALA A 51 7.54 -3.33 -14.04
N ASP A 52 8.53 -2.43 -13.98
CA ASP A 52 9.45 -2.35 -12.84
C ASP A 52 8.75 -1.82 -11.58
N TYR A 53 7.80 -0.89 -11.74
CA TYR A 53 6.94 -0.43 -10.65
C TYR A 53 6.04 -1.54 -10.13
N LEU A 54 5.45 -2.35 -11.00
CA LEU A 54 4.63 -3.50 -10.62
C LEU A 54 5.47 -4.56 -9.88
N THR A 55 6.68 -4.86 -10.36
CA THR A 55 7.59 -5.79 -9.67
C THR A 55 8.06 -5.25 -8.32
N ALA A 56 8.39 -3.96 -8.23
CA ALA A 56 8.75 -3.34 -6.95
C ALA A 56 7.58 -3.32 -5.97
N LEU A 57 6.37 -3.05 -6.46
CA LEU A 57 5.14 -3.10 -5.69
C LEU A 57 4.89 -4.52 -5.16
N ASP A 58 5.06 -5.54 -5.99
CA ASP A 58 4.89 -6.93 -5.58
C ASP A 58 5.92 -7.34 -4.51
N ALA A 59 7.18 -6.96 -4.69
CA ALA A 59 8.24 -7.19 -3.70
C ALA A 59 8.00 -6.45 -2.36
N LEU A 60 7.39 -5.25 -2.41
CA LEU A 60 7.07 -4.44 -1.23
C LEU A 60 5.69 -4.76 -0.66
N ARG A 61 4.86 -5.54 -1.37
CA ARG A 61 3.51 -5.95 -0.98
C ARG A 61 3.43 -6.51 0.44
N PRO A 62 4.26 -7.49 0.87
CA PRO A 62 4.20 -7.99 2.24
C PRO A 62 4.48 -6.88 3.27
N ARG A 63 5.49 -6.03 3.02
CA ARG A 63 5.83 -4.90 3.91
C ARG A 63 4.70 -3.88 3.98
N ILE A 64 4.00 -3.63 2.87
CA ILE A 64 2.85 -2.73 2.79
C ILE A 64 1.69 -3.28 3.62
N LEU A 65 1.38 -4.57 3.48
CA LEU A 65 0.31 -5.22 4.24
C LEU A 65 0.62 -5.23 5.75
N GLU A 66 1.87 -5.47 6.12
CA GLU A 66 2.32 -5.37 7.52
C GLU A 66 2.19 -3.94 8.06
N ALA A 67 2.65 -2.93 7.32
CA ALA A 67 2.54 -1.53 7.70
C ALA A 67 1.06 -1.07 7.79
N ALA A 68 0.22 -1.50 6.86
CA ALA A 68 -1.22 -1.27 6.86
C ALA A 68 -1.87 -1.85 8.12
N THR A 69 -1.55 -3.11 8.43
CA THR A 69 -2.05 -3.82 9.59
C THR A 69 -1.58 -3.15 10.89
N SER A 70 -0.28 -2.82 10.99
CA SER A 70 0.30 -2.13 12.14
C SER A 70 -0.33 -0.75 12.37
N THR A 71 -0.53 0.02 11.30
CA THR A 71 -1.17 1.34 11.36
C THR A 71 -2.65 1.23 11.72
N TYR A 72 -3.35 0.22 11.20
CA TYR A 72 -4.72 -0.09 11.61
C TYR A 72 -4.83 -0.45 13.08
N PHE A 73 -3.92 -1.25 13.62
CA PHE A 73 -3.91 -1.53 15.05
C PHE A 73 -3.67 -0.29 15.91
N LYS A 74 -2.91 0.70 15.40
CA LYS A 74 -2.63 1.97 16.09
C LYS A 74 -3.78 2.97 16.03
N VAL A 75 -4.39 3.16 14.85
CA VAL A 75 -5.40 4.21 14.62
C VAL A 75 -6.83 3.67 14.72
N ARG A 76 -7.05 2.41 14.33
CA ARG A 76 -8.36 1.74 14.21
C ARG A 76 -9.40 2.59 13.46
N SER A 77 -9.00 3.12 12.31
CA SER A 77 -9.85 3.91 11.42
C SER A 77 -10.25 3.10 10.19
N SER A 78 -11.40 3.45 9.60
CA SER A 78 -11.89 2.90 8.32
C SER A 78 -11.19 3.51 7.10
N ALA A 79 -10.40 4.56 7.27
CA ALA A 79 -9.54 5.12 6.24
C ALA A 79 -8.14 5.39 6.81
N ILE A 80 -7.13 4.81 6.17
CA ILE A 80 -5.73 4.91 6.58
C ILE A 80 -4.89 5.29 5.37
N THR A 81 -4.11 6.35 5.53
CA THR A 81 -3.13 6.75 4.54
C THR A 81 -1.77 6.25 5.00
N LEU A 82 -1.07 5.53 4.12
CA LEU A 82 0.27 5.00 4.30
C LEU A 82 1.20 5.82 3.41
N ASP A 83 1.81 6.85 4.00
CA ASP A 83 2.89 7.61 3.40
C ASP A 83 4.27 7.09 3.83
N LEU A 84 5.32 7.66 3.24
CA LEU A 84 6.72 7.33 3.53
C LEU A 84 7.11 7.42 5.01
N ALA A 85 6.46 8.26 5.81
CA ALA A 85 6.75 8.39 7.23
C ALA A 85 6.35 7.13 8.02
N HIS A 86 5.41 6.33 7.50
CA HIS A 86 4.99 5.08 8.12
C HIS A 86 5.96 3.91 7.86
N PHE A 87 6.89 4.05 6.91
CA PHE A 87 7.88 3.03 6.53
C PHE A 87 9.32 3.38 6.95
N ARG A 88 9.48 4.33 7.88
CA ARG A 88 10.78 4.85 8.32
C ARG A 88 11.43 4.02 9.43
#